data_AF-A0A835GGY0-F1
#
_entry.id   AF-A0A835GGY0-F1
#
_cell.length_a   1.000
_cell.length_b   1.000
_cell.length_c   1.000
_cell.angle_alpha   90.00
_cell.angle_beta   90.00
_cell.angle_gamma   90.00
#
_symmetry.space_group_name_H-M   'P 1'
#
loop_
_entity.id
_entity.type
_entity.pdbx_description
1 polymer ?
#
loop_
_entity_poly.entity_id
_entity_poly.type
_entity_poly.pdbx_seq_one_letter_code
_entity_poly.pdbx_strand_id
1 'polypeptide(L)'
;MADTLKTLLRKRSALKSKLTIYSNFINLVKSSAHISEMQRLDLQERFNKFDSLHSQFDELQTEIELLADDAETAFVEREEFDRQFFNLVALTRSLLGSSVNGAGSEAGFKDADSAMATEGSAAEAGAGGAPAGEPAAALPSLLSATRLTTGTYLFSCVDHC
;
A
#
# COMPACT_ATOMS: atom_id res chain seq x y z
N MET A 1 25.18 19.63 -12.79
CA MET A 1 24.50 18.96 -11.66
C MET A 1 23.04 18.65 -11.99
N ALA A 2 22.29 19.57 -12.61
CA ALA A 2 20.89 19.32 -13.03
C ALA A 2 20.70 18.10 -13.97
N ASP A 3 21.62 17.87 -14.91
CA ASP A 3 21.48 16.76 -15.87
C ASP A 3 21.72 15.38 -15.24
N THR A 4 22.55 15.32 -14.20
CA THR A 4 22.76 14.11 -13.39
C THR A 4 21.47 13.76 -12.65
N LEU A 5 20.89 14.71 -11.91
CA LEU A 5 19.65 14.49 -11.16
C LEU A 5 18.49 14.05 -12.06
N LYS A 6 18.31 14.70 -13.23
CA LYS A 6 17.30 14.28 -14.23
C LYS A 6 17.50 12.83 -14.70
N THR A 7 18.75 12.42 -14.91
CA THR A 7 19.08 11.05 -15.32
C THR A 7 18.74 10.05 -14.22
N LEU A 8 19.04 10.38 -12.95
CA LEU A 8 18.70 9.53 -11.81
C LEU A 8 17.19 9.40 -11.62
N LEU A 9 16.44 10.49 -11.73
CA LEU A 9 14.98 10.47 -11.68
C LEU A 9 14.39 9.58 -12.78
N ARG A 10 14.97 9.61 -13.99
CA ARG A 10 14.56 8.72 -15.08
C ARG A 10 14.86 7.25 -14.76
N LYS A 11 16.02 6.95 -14.16
CA LYS A 11 16.34 5.59 -13.68
C LYS A 11 15.37 5.13 -12.60
N ARG A 12 14.97 6.02 -11.69
CA ARG A 12 14.00 5.73 -10.62
C ARG A 12 12.66 5.30 -11.22
N SER A 13 12.16 6.04 -12.20
CA SER A 13 10.94 5.68 -12.94
C SER A 13 11.04 4.31 -13.61
N ALA A 14 12.22 3.93 -14.13
CA ALA A 14 12.43 2.60 -14.69
C ALA A 14 12.39 1.50 -13.62
N LEU A 15 12.93 1.72 -12.42
CA LEU A 15 12.82 0.77 -11.30
C LEU A 15 11.38 0.64 -10.80
N LYS A 16 10.65 1.76 -10.66
CA LYS A 16 9.21 1.75 -10.35
C LYS A 16 8.41 0.96 -11.37
N SER A 17 8.75 1.07 -12.66
CA SER A 17 8.10 0.28 -13.70
C SER A 17 8.32 -1.22 -13.52
N LYS A 18 9.54 -1.65 -13.13
CA LYS A 18 9.82 -3.07 -12.81
C LYS A 18 8.98 -3.54 -11.62
N LEU A 19 8.83 -2.70 -10.60
CA LEU A 19 7.97 -2.96 -9.44
C LEU A 19 6.51 -3.18 -9.85
N THR A 20 5.97 -2.30 -10.69
CA THR A 20 4.61 -2.43 -11.23
C THR A 20 4.42 -3.70 -12.06
N ILE A 21 5.38 -4.03 -12.93
CA ILE A 21 5.34 -5.25 -13.75
C ILE A 21 5.27 -6.50 -12.85
N TYR A 22 6.08 -6.53 -11.79
CA TYR A 22 6.08 -7.63 -10.85
C TYR A 22 4.77 -7.71 -10.05
N SER A 23 4.23 -6.57 -9.60
CA SER A 23 2.93 -6.50 -8.93
C SER A 23 1.81 -7.10 -9.78
N ASN A 24 1.75 -6.74 -11.07
CA ASN A 24 0.78 -7.29 -12.00
C ASN A 24 0.91 -8.82 -12.14
N PHE A 25 2.14 -9.33 -12.20
CA PHE A 25 2.41 -10.76 -12.23
C PHE A 25 1.93 -11.46 -10.95
N ILE A 26 2.23 -10.92 -9.77
CA ILE A 26 1.78 -11.49 -8.50
C ILE A 26 0.26 -11.51 -8.38
N ASN A 27 -0.43 -10.47 -8.84
CA ASN A 27 -1.89 -10.43 -8.85
C ASN A 27 -2.51 -11.51 -9.76
N LEU A 28 -1.85 -11.81 -10.89
CA LEU A 28 -2.26 -12.91 -11.77
C LEU A 28 -2.06 -14.27 -11.09
N VAL A 29 -0.93 -14.48 -10.41
CA VAL A 29 -0.66 -15.74 -9.69
C VAL A 29 -1.63 -15.91 -8.52
N LYS A 30 -1.84 -14.86 -7.72
CA LYS A 30 -2.74 -14.87 -6.55
C LYS A 30 -4.20 -15.12 -6.89
N SER A 31 -4.65 -14.67 -8.06
CA SER A 31 -6.04 -14.91 -8.52
C SER A 31 -6.27 -16.34 -9.00
N SER A 32 -5.22 -17.15 -9.14
CA SER A 32 -5.32 -18.57 -9.49
C SER A 32 -5.66 -19.40 -8.25
N ALA A 33 -6.67 -20.27 -8.35
CA ALA A 33 -7.09 -21.13 -7.23
C ALA A 33 -6.01 -22.15 -6.82
N HIS A 34 -5.19 -22.59 -7.78
CA HIS A 34 -4.09 -23.52 -7.57
C HIS A 34 -2.88 -23.07 -8.39
N ILE A 35 -1.69 -23.13 -7.79
CA ILE A 35 -0.42 -22.83 -8.45
C ILE A 35 0.23 -24.17 -8.77
N SER A 36 0.45 -24.44 -10.06
CA SER A 36 1.20 -25.63 -10.50
C SER A 36 2.67 -25.55 -10.11
N GLU A 37 3.33 -26.69 -10.01
CA GLU A 37 4.76 -26.75 -9.71
C GLU A 37 5.61 -25.93 -10.69
N MET A 38 5.26 -25.94 -11.98
CA MET A 38 5.92 -25.11 -13.00
C MET A 38 5.76 -23.61 -12.73
N GLN A 39 4.57 -23.17 -12.32
CA GLN A 39 4.32 -21.78 -11.95
C GLN A 39 5.04 -21.40 -10.65
N ARG A 40 5.16 -22.33 -9.70
CA ARG A 40 5.93 -22.13 -8.46
C ARG A 40 7.40 -21.91 -8.77
N LEU A 41 7.99 -22.70 -9.68
CA LEU A 41 9.37 -22.51 -10.14
C LEU A 41 9.56 -21.19 -10.89
N ASP A 42 8.67 -20.83 -11.82
CA ASP A 42 8.71 -19.53 -12.52
C ASP A 42 8.59 -18.35 -11.55
N LEU A 43 7.70 -18.44 -10.55
CA LEU A 43 7.57 -17.44 -9.49
C LEU A 43 8.87 -17.30 -8.69
N GLN A 44 9.51 -18.41 -8.33
CA GLN A 44 10.75 -18.41 -7.56
C GLN A 44 11.91 -17.75 -8.34
N GLU A 45 12.07 -18.09 -9.63
CA GLU A 45 13.10 -17.47 -10.48
C GLU A 45 12.87 -15.96 -10.65
N ARG A 46 11.62 -15.54 -10.90
CA ARG A 46 11.28 -14.13 -11.00
C ARG A 46 11.50 -13.40 -9.68
N PHE A 47 11.22 -14.06 -8.55
CA PHE A 47 11.45 -13.50 -7.22
C PHE A 47 12.95 -13.27 -6.97
N ASN A 48 13.81 -14.23 -7.28
CA ASN A 48 15.27 -14.07 -7.13
C ASN A 48 15.80 -12.85 -7.88
N LYS A 49 15.30 -12.61 -9.10
CA LYS A 49 15.64 -11.41 -9.88
C LYS A 49 15.04 -10.14 -9.27
N PHE A 50 13.80 -10.20 -8.80
CA PHE A 50 13.07 -9.08 -8.21
C PHE A 50 13.65 -8.65 -6.86
N ASP A 51 14.14 -9.56 -6.03
CA ASP A 51 14.67 -9.26 -4.68
C ASP A 51 15.86 -8.28 -4.74
N SER A 52 16.68 -8.38 -5.79
CA SER A 52 17.79 -7.45 -6.06
C SER A 52 17.35 -6.02 -6.45
N LEU A 53 16.06 -5.79 -6.70
CA LEU A 53 15.54 -4.49 -7.15
C LEU A 53 15.60 -3.44 -6.04
N HIS A 54 15.44 -3.86 -4.78
CA HIS A 54 15.44 -2.94 -3.65
C HIS A 54 16.80 -2.29 -3.45
N SER A 55 17.89 -3.06 -3.44
CA SER A 55 19.25 -2.51 -3.33
C SER A 55 19.56 -1.53 -4.47
N GLN A 56 19.14 -1.82 -5.71
CA GLN A 56 19.30 -0.91 -6.84
C GLN A 56 18.52 0.41 -6.66
N PHE A 57 17.34 0.34 -6.05
CA PHE A 57 16.54 1.53 -5.76
C PHE A 57 17.14 2.33 -4.61
N ASP A 58 17.56 1.66 -3.53
CA ASP A 58 18.14 2.29 -2.33
C ASP A 58 19.39 3.11 -2.65
N GLU A 59 20.32 2.53 -3.42
CA GLU A 59 21.52 3.23 -3.89
C GLU A 59 21.16 4.46 -4.73
N LEU A 60 20.25 4.30 -5.70
CA LEU A 60 19.83 5.36 -6.60
C LEU A 60 19.09 6.48 -5.85
N GLN A 61 18.22 6.12 -4.93
CA GLN A 61 17.40 7.04 -4.16
C GLN A 61 18.26 7.85 -3.18
N THR A 62 19.28 7.23 -2.59
CA THR A 62 20.29 7.94 -1.80
C THR A 62 21.05 8.98 -2.63
N GLU A 63 21.42 8.64 -3.87
CA GLU A 63 22.07 9.61 -4.77
C GLU A 63 21.14 10.79 -5.14
N ILE A 64 19.85 10.52 -5.31
CA ILE A 64 18.84 11.56 -5.56
C ILE A 64 18.70 12.47 -4.32
N GLU A 65 18.61 11.91 -3.12
CA GLU A 65 18.47 12.65 -1.86
C GLU A 65 19.66 13.58 -1.59
N LEU A 66 20.86 13.20 -2.02
CA LEU A 66 22.06 14.04 -1.92
C LEU A 66 22.09 15.20 -2.91
N LEU A 67 21.37 15.08 -4.03
CA LEU A 67 21.39 16.05 -5.14
C LEU A 67 20.11 16.89 -5.25
N ALA A 68 19.03 16.48 -4.59
CA ALA A 68 17.74 17.13 -4.65
C ALA A 68 17.67 18.30 -3.66
N ASP A 69 17.09 19.42 -4.12
CA ASP A 69 16.81 20.57 -3.25
C ASP A 69 15.58 20.34 -2.35
N ASP A 70 14.72 19.38 -2.72
CA ASP A 70 13.49 19.03 -2.01
C ASP A 70 13.60 17.62 -1.38
N ALA A 71 13.91 17.59 -0.09
CA ALA A 71 14.06 16.36 0.69
C ALA A 71 12.72 15.67 0.98
N GLU A 72 11.60 16.40 1.06
CA GLU A 72 10.27 15.86 1.37
C GLU A 72 9.79 14.96 0.23
N THR A 73 9.84 15.45 -1.01
CA THR A 73 9.47 14.65 -2.19
C THR A 73 10.34 13.39 -2.31
N ALA A 74 11.64 13.49 -1.99
CA ALA A 74 12.53 12.34 -2.02
C ALA A 74 12.15 11.30 -0.95
N PHE A 75 11.84 11.74 0.28
CA PHE A 75 11.39 10.86 1.36
C PHE A 75 10.08 10.12 1.02
N VAL A 76 9.08 10.83 0.52
CA VAL A 76 7.78 10.25 0.13
C VAL A 76 7.95 9.18 -0.95
N GLU A 77 8.83 9.42 -1.93
CA GLU A 77 9.13 8.46 -2.99
C GLU A 77 9.80 7.18 -2.46
N ARG A 78 10.67 7.31 -1.46
CA ARG A 78 11.29 6.16 -0.78
C ARG A 78 10.26 5.34 -0.03
N GLU A 79 9.45 6.00 0.80
CA GLU A 79 8.44 5.32 1.63
C GLU A 79 7.44 4.54 0.76
N GLU A 80 6.95 5.15 -0.32
CA GLU A 80 6.00 4.51 -1.22
C GLU A 80 6.61 3.30 -1.94
N PHE A 81 7.86 3.41 -2.39
CA PHE A 81 8.55 2.29 -3.04
C PHE A 81 8.77 1.13 -2.05
N ASP A 82 9.27 1.43 -0.85
CA ASP A 82 9.56 0.42 0.19
C ASP A 82 8.28 -0.32 0.59
N ARG A 83 7.19 0.42 0.84
CA ARG A 83 5.89 -0.15 1.20
C ARG A 83 5.41 -1.14 0.14
N GLN A 84 5.47 -0.76 -1.13
CA GLN A 84 5.07 -1.64 -2.24
C GLN A 84 6.01 -2.83 -2.41
N PHE A 85 7.33 -2.61 -2.34
CA PHE A 85 8.33 -3.65 -2.48
C PHE A 85 8.18 -4.73 -1.42
N PHE A 86 8.15 -4.34 -0.13
CA PHE A 86 8.05 -5.30 0.96
C PHE A 86 6.70 -6.01 1.01
N ASN A 87 5.61 -5.33 0.60
CA ASN A 87 4.33 -5.99 0.41
C ASN A 87 4.42 -7.12 -0.63
N LEU A 88 5.04 -6.88 -1.78
CA LEU A 88 5.21 -7.88 -2.83
C LEU A 88 6.14 -9.02 -2.39
N VAL A 89 7.23 -8.72 -1.66
CA VAL A 89 8.11 -9.74 -1.07
C VAL A 89 7.33 -10.67 -0.13
N ALA A 90 6.53 -10.09 0.77
CA ALA A 90 5.72 -10.87 1.70
C ALA A 90 4.69 -11.75 0.98
N LEU A 91 3.98 -11.19 -0.01
CA LEU A 91 3.03 -11.93 -0.83
C LEU A 91 3.70 -13.08 -1.58
N THR A 92 4.84 -12.84 -2.23
CA THR A 92 5.56 -13.89 -2.94
C THR A 92 6.02 -15.00 -2.01
N ARG A 93 6.57 -14.67 -0.84
CA ARG A 93 7.00 -15.66 0.15
C ARG A 93 5.83 -16.48 0.68
N SER A 94 4.66 -15.86 0.88
CA SER A 94 3.43 -16.57 1.25
C SER A 94 3.01 -17.56 0.16
N LEU A 95 3.02 -17.15 -1.11
CA LEU A 95 2.67 -18.00 -2.25
C LEU A 95 3.66 -19.18 -2.43
N LEU A 96 4.95 -18.95 -2.21
CA LEU A 96 5.99 -19.98 -2.28
C LEU A 96 6.00 -20.91 -1.05
N GLY A 97 5.65 -20.40 0.13
CA GLY A 97 5.63 -21.12 1.41
C GLY A 97 4.36 -21.95 1.63
N SER A 98 3.36 -21.85 0.75
CA SER A 98 2.06 -22.54 0.85
C SER A 98 2.13 -24.07 0.65
N SER A 99 3.29 -24.71 0.84
CA SER A 99 3.47 -26.18 0.81
C SER A 99 3.67 -26.82 2.19
N VAL A 100 3.47 -26.09 3.29
CA VAL A 100 3.49 -26.68 4.64
C VAL A 100 2.07 -26.74 5.19
N ASN A 101 1.58 -27.97 5.35
CA ASN A 101 0.37 -28.30 6.07
C ASN A 101 0.30 -27.60 7.45
N GLY A 102 -0.68 -26.71 7.63
CA GLY A 102 -1.24 -26.32 8.93
C GLY A 102 -0.40 -25.45 9.88
N ALA A 103 -1.10 -24.59 10.61
CA ALA A 103 -0.69 -23.77 11.75
C ALA A 103 -0.12 -22.37 11.41
N GLY A 104 -0.86 -21.36 11.85
CA GLY A 104 -0.69 -19.96 11.47
C GLY A 104 0.39 -19.22 12.24
N SER A 105 0.50 -17.92 11.94
CA SER A 105 0.90 -16.92 12.90
C SER A 105 0.54 -15.53 12.36
N GLU A 106 -0.65 -15.10 12.69
CA GLU A 106 -1.09 -13.72 12.55
C GLU A 106 -0.51 -12.91 13.71
N ALA A 107 0.71 -12.39 13.50
CA ALA A 107 1.27 -11.34 14.34
C ALA A 107 0.60 -10.01 13.96
N GLY A 108 -0.63 -9.83 14.44
CA GLY A 108 -1.30 -8.53 14.41
C GLY A 108 -0.53 -7.54 15.28
N PHE A 109 -0.07 -6.45 14.68
CA PHE A 109 0.41 -5.28 15.40
C PHE A 109 -0.78 -4.71 16.17
N LYS A 110 -0.80 -4.93 17.48
CA LYS A 110 -1.76 -4.27 18.36
C LYS A 110 -1.14 -2.94 18.78
N ASP A 111 -1.68 -1.85 18.23
CA ASP A 111 -1.40 -0.52 18.75
C ASP A 111 -1.77 -0.48 20.24
N ALA A 112 -0.76 -0.25 21.06
CA ALA A 112 -0.94 0.01 22.48
C ALA A 112 -1.38 1.48 22.64
N ASP A 113 -2.70 1.71 22.62
CA ASP A 113 -3.28 2.90 23.22
C ASP A 113 -3.30 2.73 24.74
N SER A 114 -2.56 3.56 25.47
CA SER A 114 -2.80 3.81 26.89
C SER A 114 -2.22 5.16 27.34
N ALA A 115 -3.11 6.14 27.31
CA ALA A 115 -3.52 6.97 28.44
C ALA A 115 -2.47 7.85 29.15
N MET A 116 -2.57 9.16 28.90
CA MET A 116 -2.19 10.22 29.85
C MET A 116 -3.32 11.25 29.93
N ALA A 117 -4.08 11.24 31.03
CA ALA A 117 -4.90 12.38 31.44
C ALA A 117 -5.11 12.39 32.96
N THR A 118 -4.74 13.54 33.52
CA THR A 118 -4.73 13.96 34.91
C THR A 118 -6.10 14.43 35.44
N GLU A 119 -6.31 14.16 36.74
CA GLU A 119 -7.14 14.79 37.79
C GLU A 119 -8.27 15.81 37.48
N GLY A 120 -9.39 15.68 38.20
CA GLY A 120 -10.41 16.73 38.35
C GLY A 120 -11.54 16.34 39.31
N SER A 121 -11.74 17.16 40.35
CA SER A 121 -12.58 16.95 41.54
C SER A 121 -14.02 17.47 41.42
N ALA A 122 -14.87 16.95 42.33
CA ALA A 122 -16.08 17.53 42.92
C ALA A 122 -17.46 17.31 42.27
N ALA A 123 -18.41 17.13 43.19
CA ALA A 123 -19.77 16.61 43.06
C ALA A 123 -20.82 17.67 42.71
N GLU A 124 -21.95 17.25 42.14
CA GLU A 124 -23.28 17.63 42.65
C GLU A 124 -24.39 16.72 42.10
N ALA A 125 -25.43 16.54 42.91
CA ALA A 125 -26.58 15.66 42.70
C ALA A 125 -27.76 16.40 42.03
N GLY A 126 -28.65 15.68 41.33
CA GLY A 126 -29.91 16.26 40.89
C GLY A 126 -30.76 15.32 40.02
N ALA A 127 -31.98 15.05 40.47
CA ALA A 127 -32.87 13.99 40.03
C ALA A 127 -33.78 14.34 38.83
N GLY A 128 -34.28 13.30 38.15
CA GLY A 128 -35.70 13.18 37.81
C GLY A 128 -36.11 13.26 36.33
N GLY A 129 -36.87 12.25 35.88
CA GLY A 129 -38.01 12.45 34.97
C GLY A 129 -37.85 12.01 33.51
N ALA A 130 -38.28 10.78 33.20
CA ALA A 130 -38.84 10.40 31.89
C ALA A 130 -40.39 10.62 31.91
N PRO A 131 -41.21 10.24 30.91
CA PRO A 131 -41.03 10.04 29.46
C PRO A 131 -42.16 10.71 28.61
N ALA A 132 -42.01 10.76 27.27
CA ALA A 132 -43.06 10.71 26.21
C ALA A 132 -42.38 11.08 24.88
N GLY A 133 -42.54 10.44 23.72
CA GLY A 133 -43.67 9.68 23.19
C GLY A 133 -44.35 10.52 22.09
N GLU A 134 -43.99 10.33 20.81
CA GLU A 134 -44.89 10.17 19.63
C GLU A 134 -44.21 10.40 18.26
N PRO A 135 -44.78 9.85 17.15
CA PRO A 135 -44.09 9.45 15.93
C PRO A 135 -44.48 10.25 14.67
N ALA A 136 -43.67 10.17 13.61
CA ALA A 136 -44.00 10.43 12.18
C ALA A 136 -42.65 10.55 11.42
N ALA A 137 -42.41 10.16 10.18
CA ALA A 137 -43.25 9.73 9.07
C ALA A 137 -42.40 8.87 8.11
N ALA A 138 -43.08 8.03 7.34
CA ALA A 138 -42.51 7.20 6.29
C ALA A 138 -42.34 7.97 4.97
N LEU A 139 -41.15 7.78 4.34
CA LEU A 139 -40.85 7.72 2.89
C LEU A 139 -41.22 8.95 2.00
N PRO A 140 -40.82 9.04 0.71
CA PRO A 140 -39.80 8.31 -0.08
C PRO A 140 -38.84 9.28 -0.84
N SER A 141 -37.73 8.79 -1.40
CA SER A 141 -37.22 9.25 -2.72
C SER A 141 -35.98 8.43 -3.13
N LEU A 142 -36.10 7.63 -4.18
CA LEU A 142 -35.68 7.93 -5.57
C LEU A 142 -34.18 7.69 -5.83
N LEU A 143 -33.96 6.65 -6.65
CA LEU A 143 -33.01 6.58 -7.75
C LEU A 143 -31.60 7.19 -7.54
N SER A 144 -30.60 6.32 -7.55
CA SER A 144 -29.43 6.44 -8.46
C SER A 144 -28.81 5.04 -8.57
N ALA A 145 -28.92 4.34 -9.70
CA ALA A 145 -28.24 4.60 -10.96
C ALA A 145 -26.72 4.69 -10.80
N THR A 146 -26.05 3.56 -11.05
CA THR A 146 -24.79 3.42 -11.80
C THR A 146 -23.66 4.43 -11.54
N ARG A 147 -22.50 3.94 -11.12
CA ARG A 147 -21.39 3.59 -12.04
C ARG A 147 -20.17 3.07 -11.29
N LEU A 148 -19.70 1.93 -11.76
CA LEU A 148 -18.38 1.38 -11.56
C LEU A 148 -17.35 2.33 -12.20
N THR A 149 -16.53 3.00 -11.39
CA THR A 149 -15.36 3.73 -11.89
C THR A 149 -14.18 2.77 -11.93
N THR A 150 -14.03 2.09 -13.07
CA THR A 150 -12.76 1.49 -13.46
C THR A 150 -11.74 2.61 -13.57
N GLY A 151 -10.79 2.66 -12.64
CA GLY A 151 -9.66 3.58 -12.67
C GLY A 151 -8.69 3.19 -13.79
N THR A 152 -8.95 3.66 -15.00
CA THR A 152 -7.93 3.76 -16.04
C THR A 152 -7.04 4.95 -15.70
N TYR A 153 -5.89 4.68 -15.06
CA TYR A 153 -4.75 5.58 -15.06
C TYR A 153 -4.21 5.68 -16.50
N LEU A 154 -4.77 6.60 -17.28
CA LEU A 154 -4.12 7.13 -18.47
C LEU A 154 -3.12 8.19 -18.01
N PHE A 155 -1.84 7.81 -17.97
CA PHE A 155 -0.76 8.77 -17.87
C PHE A 155 -0.69 9.52 -19.20
N SER A 156 -1.13 10.79 -19.18
CA SER A 156 -1.00 11.71 -20.31
C SER A 156 0.46 11.84 -20.74
N CYS A 157 0.74 11.50 -22.00
CA CYS A 157 1.80 12.16 -22.74
C CYS A 157 1.34 13.59 -23.03
N VAL A 158 1.95 14.55 -22.34
CA VAL A 158 2.00 16.00 -22.58
C VAL A 158 3.48 16.34 -22.38
N ASP A 159 4.19 17.10 -23.18
CA ASP A 159 4.09 17.65 -24.52
C ASP A 159 5.51 18.19 -24.81
N HIS A 160 5.81 18.46 -26.08
CA HIS A 160 6.82 19.43 -26.55
C HIS A 160 8.20 19.53 -25.88
N CYS A 161 9.23 19.05 -26.59
CA CYS A 161 10.33 19.88 -27.12
C CYS A 161 11.16 19.08 -28.14
#